data_AF-A0A101EQF4-F1
#
_entry.id   AF-A0A101EQF4-F1
#
_cell.length_a   1.000
_cell.length_b   1.000
_cell.length_c   1.000
_cell.angle_alpha   90.00
_cell.angle_beta   90.00
_cell.angle_gamma   90.00
#
_symmetry.space_group_name_H-M   'P 1'
#
loop_
_entity.id
_entity.type
_entity.pdbx_description
1 polymer ?
#
loop_
_entity_poly.entity_id
_entity_poly.type
_entity_poly.pdbx_seq_one_letter_code
_entity_poly.pdbx_strand_id
1 'polypeptide(L)'
;MPEKKTDGKRKAAVLLVALGPEKAAQVMKHLDEETVEQLVVEIANIGRVSPEEKKQVLEEFLSLAKAKEMISEGGIEYAKKFWKKHSGLKEQEKS
;
A
#
# COMPACT_ATOMS: atom_id res chain seq x y z
N MET A 1 1.70 -0.18 -24.93
CA MET A 1 0.52 0.51 -24.36
C MET A 1 1.03 1.40 -23.26
N PRO A 2 0.82 2.72 -23.26
CA PRO A 2 1.32 3.56 -22.18
C PRO A 2 0.61 3.16 -20.89
N GLU A 3 1.37 2.85 -19.85
CA GLU A 3 0.84 2.61 -18.51
C GLU A 3 -0.01 3.81 -18.13
N LYS A 4 -1.29 3.58 -17.82
CA LYS A 4 -2.22 4.63 -17.42
C LYS A 4 -1.70 5.17 -16.08
N LYS A 5 -0.94 6.26 -16.10
CA LYS A 5 -0.50 6.99 -14.90
C LYS A 5 -1.76 7.39 -14.13
N THR A 6 -2.13 6.61 -13.12
CA THR A 6 -3.06 7.05 -12.09
C THR A 6 -2.37 8.15 -11.30
N ASP A 7 -3.05 9.31 -11.21
CA ASP A 7 -2.54 10.44 -10.45
C ASP A 7 -2.29 10.03 -8.98
N GLY A 8 -1.21 10.52 -8.38
CA GLY A 8 -0.83 10.19 -7.01
C GLY A 8 -1.92 10.55 -6.00
N LYS A 9 -2.64 11.66 -6.25
CA LYS A 9 -3.78 12.09 -5.43
C LYS A 9 -4.92 11.07 -5.49
N ARG A 10 -5.27 10.62 -6.70
CA ARG A 10 -6.27 9.56 -6.90
C ARG A 10 -5.87 8.25 -6.21
N LYS A 11 -4.59 7.84 -6.32
CA LYS A 11 -4.10 6.64 -5.62
C LYS A 11 -4.25 6.74 -4.10
N ALA A 12 -3.91 7.90 -3.53
CA ALA A 12 -4.10 8.15 -2.10
C ALA A 12 -5.58 8.09 -1.71
N ALA A 13 -6.47 8.71 -2.50
CA ALA A 13 -7.91 8.66 -2.26
C ALA A 13 -8.47 7.23 -2.34
N VAL A 14 -8.08 6.44 -3.35
CA VAL A 14 -8.46 5.02 -3.50
C VAL A 14 -8.01 4.21 -2.28
N LEU A 15 -6.78 4.42 -1.82
CA LEU A 15 -6.23 3.75 -0.64
C LEU A 15 -7.03 4.09 0.63
N LEU A 16 -7.32 5.37 0.86
CA LEU A 16 -8.08 5.83 2.02
C LEU A 16 -9.51 5.26 2.03
N VAL A 17 -10.19 5.26 0.88
CA VAL A 17 -11.51 4.63 0.74
C VAL A 17 -11.43 3.12 0.99
N ALA A 18 -10.37 2.45 0.53
CA ALA A 18 -10.18 1.02 0.76
C ALA A 18 -9.95 0.67 2.24
N LEU A 19 -9.34 1.57 3.01
CA LEU A 19 -9.12 1.43 4.45
C LEU A 19 -10.39 1.63 5.28
N GLY A 20 -11.37 2.36 4.75
CA GLY A 20 -12.59 2.76 5.45
C GLY A 20 -12.39 3.98 6.36
N PRO A 21 -13.49 4.62 6.80
CA PRO A 21 -13.46 5.95 7.41
C PRO A 21 -12.64 6.01 8.71
N GLU A 22 -12.73 4.99 9.56
CA GLU A 22 -12.03 4.96 10.84
C GLU A 22 -10.51 4.94 10.68
N LYS A 23 -10.00 4.07 9.80
CA LYS A 23 -8.55 3.93 9.54
C LYS A 23 -8.03 5.10 8.72
N ALA A 24 -8.80 5.58 7.74
CA ALA A 24 -8.45 6.76 6.95
C ALA A 24 -8.29 7.99 7.86
N ALA A 25 -9.18 8.18 8.84
CA ALA A 25 -9.06 9.28 9.80
C ALA A 25 -7.79 9.21 10.64
N GLN A 26 -7.34 8.01 11.04
CA GLN A 26 -6.07 7.87 11.76
C GLN A 26 -4.87 8.23 10.87
N VAL A 27 -4.91 7.86 9.58
CA VAL A 27 -3.85 8.25 8.63
C VAL A 27 -3.84 9.77 8.42
N MET A 28 -5.01 10.39 8.22
CA MET A 28 -5.14 11.83 7.99
C MET A 28 -4.61 12.69 9.15
N LYS A 29 -4.65 12.20 10.40
CA LYS A 29 -4.06 12.91 11.56
C LYS A 29 -2.55 13.12 11.47
N HIS A 30 -1.86 12.41 10.58
CA HIS A 30 -0.42 12.55 10.37
C HIS A 30 -0.05 13.46 9.20
N LEU A 31 -1.04 14.07 8.54
CA LEU A 31 -0.87 14.94 7.39
C LEU A 31 -1.13 16.39 7.80
N ASP A 32 -0.54 17.33 7.05
CA ASP A 32 -0.87 18.76 7.18
C ASP A 32 -2.28 19.07 6.64
N GLU A 33 -2.83 20.20 7.08
CA GLU A 33 -4.21 20.62 6.78
C GLU A 33 -4.47 20.76 5.27
N GLU A 34 -3.52 21.33 4.52
CA GLU A 34 -3.62 21.49 3.08
C GLU A 34 -3.73 20.12 2.38
N THR A 35 -2.88 19.17 2.76
CA THR A 35 -2.91 17.81 2.21
C THR A 35 -4.22 17.11 2.55
N VAL A 36 -4.74 17.27 3.77
CA VAL A 36 -6.03 16.70 4.16
C VAL A 36 -7.16 17.26 3.30
N GLU A 37 -7.22 18.57 3.11
CA GLU A 37 -8.25 19.22 2.28
C GLU A 37 -8.22 18.70 0.84
N GLN A 38 -7.03 18.62 0.23
CA GLN A 38 -6.87 18.09 -1.12
C GLN A 38 -7.36 16.65 -1.24
N LEU A 39 -7.06 15.79 -0.24
CA LEU A 39 -7.50 14.40 -0.24
C LEU A 39 -9.01 14.25 -0.04
N VAL A 40 -9.63 15.10 0.79
CA VAL A 40 -11.08 15.12 0.98
C VAL A 40 -11.79 15.49 -0.33
N VAL A 41 -11.29 16.52 -1.03
CA VAL A 41 -11.82 16.92 -2.35
C VAL A 41 -11.67 15.79 -3.36
N GLU A 42 -10.51 15.12 -3.40
CA GLU A 42 -10.28 13.99 -4.30
C GLU A 42 -11.21 12.80 -4.00
N ILE A 43 -11.40 12.46 -2.72
CA ILE A 43 -12.33 11.40 -2.30
C ILE A 43 -13.77 11.73 -2.70
N ALA A 44 -14.20 12.99 -2.55
CA ALA A 44 -15.53 13.43 -2.96
C ALA A 44 -15.77 13.27 -4.47
N ASN A 45 -14.71 13.43 -5.28
CA ASN A 45 -14.75 13.35 -6.74
C ASN A 45 -14.32 11.99 -7.31
N ILE A 46 -13.99 11.01 -6.47
CA ILE A 46 -13.31 9.76 -6.87
C ILE A 46 -14.13 8.92 -7.85
N GLY A 47 -15.45 9.07 -7.85
CA GLY A 47 -16.37 8.35 -8.71
C GLY A 47 -16.30 6.84 -8.50
N ARG A 48 -16.53 6.07 -9.57
CA ARG A 48 -16.44 4.61 -9.51
C ARG A 48 -14.98 4.17 -9.56
N VAL A 49 -14.57 3.37 -8.57
CA VAL A 49 -13.26 2.69 -8.54
C VAL A 49 -13.47 1.24 -8.96
N SER A 50 -12.74 0.78 -9.97
CA SER A 50 -12.84 -0.62 -10.41
C SER A 50 -12.11 -1.56 -9.44
N PRO A 51 -12.49 -2.84 -9.34
CA PRO A 51 -11.76 -3.82 -8.54
C PRO A 51 -10.27 -3.92 -8.93
N GLU A 52 -9.97 -3.81 -10.22
CA GLU A 52 -8.62 -3.84 -10.77
C GLU A 52 -7.81 -2.62 -10.35
N GLU A 53 -8.39 -1.42 -10.42
CA GLU A 53 -7.76 -0.18 -9.95
C GLU A 53 -7.45 -0.27 -8.45
N LYS A 54 -8.43 -0.69 -7.64
CA LYS A 54 -8.25 -0.88 -6.21
C LYS A 54 -7.12 -1.86 -5.91
N LYS A 55 -7.07 -2.99 -6.63
CA LYS A 55 -6.02 -4.00 -6.48
C LYS A 55 -4.65 -3.43 -6.81
N GLN A 56 -4.50 -2.72 -7.93
CA GLN A 56 -3.24 -2.11 -8.35
C GLN A 56 -2.70 -1.12 -7.30
N VAL A 57 -3.56 -0.25 -6.77
CA VAL A 57 -3.18 0.73 -5.75
C VAL A 57 -2.71 0.05 -4.46
N LEU A 58 -3.40 -1.01 -4.02
CA LEU A 58 -3.02 -1.75 -2.83
C LEU A 58 -1.70 -2.52 -3.00
N GLU A 59 -1.49 -3.13 -4.17
CA GLU A 59 -0.24 -3.84 -4.50
C GLU A 59 0.95 -2.87 -4.53
N GLU A 60 0.79 -1.69 -5.14
CA GLU A 60 1.81 -0.65 -5.17
C GLU A 60 2.15 -0.18 -3.74
N PHE A 61 1.14 0.13 -2.92
CA PHE A 61 1.33 0.55 -1.53
C PHE A 61 2.07 -0.51 -0.70
N LEU A 62 1.67 -1.78 -0.81
CA LEU A 62 2.32 -2.88 -0.09
C LEU A 62 3.77 -3.08 -0.55
N SER A 63 4.06 -2.89 -1.83
CA SER A 63 5.43 -2.96 -2.36
C SER A 63 6.32 -1.87 -1.75
N LEU A 64 5.82 -0.62 -1.72
CA LEU A 64 6.51 0.52 -1.13
C LEU A 64 6.73 0.36 0.38
N ALA A 65 5.71 -0.11 1.11
CA ALA A 65 5.79 -0.38 2.53
C ALA A 65 6.87 -1.44 2.84
N LYS A 66 6.89 -2.55 2.10
CA LYS A 66 7.90 -3.61 2.25
C LYS A 66 9.31 -3.10 1.94
N ALA A 67 9.48 -2.32 0.88
CA ALA A 67 10.79 -1.74 0.56
C ALA A 67 11.31 -0.85 1.71
N LYS A 68 10.43 -0.08 2.35
CA LYS A 68 10.76 0.75 3.52
C LYS A 68 11.09 -0.08 4.76
N GLU A 69 10.37 -1.17 5.01
CA GLU A 69 10.67 -2.14 6.08
C GLU A 69 12.02 -2.83 5.86
N MET A 70 12.34 -3.26 4.62
CA MET A 70 13.64 -3.87 4.28
C MET A 70 14.83 -2.97 4.61
N ILE A 71 14.68 -1.66 4.37
CA ILE A 71 15.71 -0.67 4.71
C ILE A 71 15.79 -0.49 6.24
N SER A 72 14.65 -0.53 6.93
CA SER A 72 14.55 -0.27 8.37
C SER A 72 15.01 -1.44 9.25
N GLU A 73 14.79 -2.69 8.84
CA GLU A 73 15.21 -3.88 9.59
C GLU A 73 16.69 -4.26 9.35
N GLY A 74 17.36 -3.62 8.39
CA GLY A 74 18.71 -3.98 7.95
C GLY A 74 18.73 -5.26 7.11
N GLY A 75 19.48 -5.25 6.01
CA GLY A 75 19.46 -6.33 5.00
C GLY A 75 19.75 -7.74 5.55
N ILE A 76 20.41 -7.86 6.70
CA ILE A 76 20.73 -9.14 7.35
C ILE A 76 19.49 -9.78 8.01
N GLU A 77 18.65 -9.00 8.69
CA GLU A 77 17.46 -9.53 9.36
C GLU A 77 16.42 -9.97 8.31
N TYR A 78 16.31 -9.20 7.22
CA TYR A 78 15.53 -9.59 6.05
C TYR A 78 16.07 -10.86 5.39
N ALA A 79 17.38 -10.96 5.15
CA ALA A 79 17.99 -12.16 4.57
C ALA A 79 17.71 -13.40 5.43
N LYS A 80 17.75 -13.27 6.77
CA LYS A 80 17.38 -14.35 7.71
C LYS A 80 15.89 -14.73 7.62
N LYS A 81 14.98 -13.75 7.56
CA LYS A 81 13.53 -14.00 7.40
C LYS A 81 13.21 -14.65 6.05
N PHE A 82 13.85 -14.19 4.98
CA PHE A 82 13.74 -14.77 3.64
C PHE A 82 14.27 -16.21 3.62
N TRP A 83 15.46 -16.46 4.17
CA TRP A 83 16.04 -17.80 4.28
C TRP A 83 15.14 -18.74 5.08
N LYS A 84 14.64 -18.33 6.25
CA LYS A 84 13.71 -19.14 7.07
C LYS A 84 12.43 -19.48 6.33
N LYS A 85 11.85 -18.52 5.59
CA LYS A 85 10.63 -18.76 4.81
C LYS A 85 10.89 -19.71 3.64
N HIS A 86 12.04 -19.62 2.99
CA HIS A 86 12.40 -20.48 1.86
C HIS A 86 12.88 -21.88 2.31
N SER A 87 13.54 -21.99 3.46
CA SER A 87 13.96 -23.27 4.04
C SER A 87 12.79 -24.03 4.66
N GLY A 88 11.82 -23.34 5.26
CA GLY A 88 10.62 -23.96 5.83
C GLY A 88 9.64 -24.53 4.78
N LEU A 89 9.72 -24.07 3.52
CA LEU A 89 8.93 -24.62 2.41
C LEU A 89 9.44 -25.99 1.95
N LYS A 90 10.73 -26.32 2.18
CA LYS A 90 11.30 -27.62 1.79
C LYS A 90 10.95 -28.76 2.74
N GLU A 91 10.47 -28.46 3.95
CA GLU A 91 10.05 -29.48 4.92
C GLU A 91 8.62 -29.99 4.64
N GLN A 92 7.78 -29.19 3.97
CA GLN A 92 6.36 -29.51 3.74
C GLN A 92 6.09 -30.34 2.47
N GLU A 93 7.07 -30.50 1.58
CA GLU A 93 6.96 -31.39 0.41
C GLU A 93 7.40 -32.84 0.69
N LYS A 94 7.73 -33.17 1.94
CA LYS A 94 8.18 -34.51 2.36
C LYS A 94 7.24 -35.27 3.29
N SER A 95 5.99 -34.82 3.44
CA SER A 95 5.01 -35.52 4.28
C SER A 95 3.79 -36.00 3.51
#